data_AF-A0A3E1NQP3-F1
#
_entry.id   AF-A0A3E1NQP3-F1
#
_cell.length_a   1.000
_cell.length_b   1.000
_cell.length_c   1.000
_cell.angle_alpha   90.00
_cell.angle_beta   90.00
_cell.angle_gamma   90.00
#
_symmetry.space_group_name_H-M   'P 1'
#
loop_
_entity.id
_entity.type
_entity.pdbx_description
1 polymer ?
#
loop_
_entity_poly.entity_id
_entity_poly.type
_entity_poly.pdbx_seq_one_letter_code
_entity_poly.pdbx_strand_id
1 'polypeptide(L)'
;MKKIMLLLTAAAFAATSCQQAGKNTSIVNADSVRHSMNMSPFSAGSFAGYFADTIPCADCAGIVMRLSLKSDSTFIMEQEYVGARDTSHRLFYQLGNYTIVDSTLRLSETTEGPHQFKITGPGELSILDNEGAIINNTRLKYTIHRQSVVFAPKGSILVHGMYRYMADAAVLHVCSMDKDFPVGASAVSKQMQEAYGKLRKAGNEPVFAELEGSFEQGPSGEEGKTAELFVVKKFIRFTPGEKCRE
;
A
#
# COMPACT_ATOMS: atom_id res chain seq x y z
N MET A 1 -58.27 27.68 -7.03
CA MET A 1 -59.67 27.21 -7.11
C MET A 1 -59.75 25.97 -7.98
N LYS A 2 -60.29 24.86 -7.43
CA LYS A 2 -60.88 23.67 -8.12
C LYS A 2 -59.89 22.78 -8.93
N LYS A 3 -59.87 21.45 -8.84
CA LYS A 3 -60.64 20.45 -8.09
C LYS A 3 -59.86 19.12 -8.10
N ILE A 4 -59.91 18.43 -6.97
CA ILE A 4 -59.51 17.03 -6.72
C ILE A 4 -60.48 16.08 -7.43
N MET A 5 -59.98 14.94 -7.93
CA MET A 5 -60.83 13.79 -8.23
C MET A 5 -60.11 12.48 -7.85
N LEU A 6 -60.54 11.92 -6.71
CA LEU A 6 -60.37 10.54 -6.25
C LEU A 6 -61.20 9.59 -7.12
N LEU A 7 -60.76 8.32 -7.27
CA LEU A 7 -61.66 7.16 -7.35
C LEU A 7 -60.97 5.91 -6.78
N LEU A 8 -61.55 5.41 -5.69
CA LEU A 8 -61.31 4.13 -5.00
C LEU A 8 -61.99 2.97 -5.74
N THR A 9 -61.39 1.78 -5.73
CA THR A 9 -62.13 0.52 -5.76
C THR A 9 -61.49 -0.50 -4.81
N ALA A 10 -62.23 -0.81 -3.75
CA ALA A 10 -62.01 -1.93 -2.85
C ALA A 10 -63.02 -3.04 -3.20
N ALA A 11 -62.58 -4.29 -3.22
CA ALA A 11 -63.48 -5.45 -3.19
C ALA A 11 -62.86 -6.52 -2.28
N ALA A 12 -63.50 -6.72 -1.13
CA ALA A 12 -63.26 -7.82 -0.22
C ALA A 12 -64.33 -8.90 -0.47
N PHE A 13 -63.92 -10.17 -0.54
CA PHE A 13 -64.80 -11.33 -0.41
C PHE A 13 -64.21 -12.28 0.63
N ALA A 14 -65.10 -12.80 1.48
CA ALA A 14 -64.80 -13.51 2.72
C ALA A 14 -64.83 -15.05 2.57
N ALA A 15 -64.05 -15.70 3.44
CA ALA A 15 -64.20 -16.98 4.14
C ALA A 15 -64.79 -18.24 3.46
N THR A 16 -64.10 -19.39 3.59
CA THR A 16 -64.48 -20.55 4.47
C THR A 16 -63.54 -21.78 4.34
N SER A 17 -63.08 -22.26 5.50
CA SER A 17 -62.78 -23.64 6.02
C SER A 17 -62.47 -24.86 5.11
N CYS A 18 -61.40 -25.63 5.42
CA CYS A 18 -61.45 -26.95 6.10
C CYS A 18 -60.06 -27.63 6.31
N GLN A 19 -59.97 -28.44 7.36
CA GLN A 19 -58.86 -29.27 7.86
C GLN A 19 -58.33 -30.33 6.88
N GLN A 20 -57.03 -30.66 6.98
CA GLN A 20 -56.62 -32.07 6.99
C GLN A 20 -55.31 -32.29 7.76
N ALA A 21 -55.34 -33.26 8.67
CA ALA A 21 -54.20 -33.80 9.38
C ALA A 21 -53.27 -34.57 8.43
N GLY A 22 -51.97 -34.37 8.59
CA GLY A 22 -50.92 -35.19 7.98
C GLY A 22 -49.73 -35.28 8.92
N LYS A 23 -49.54 -36.44 9.54
CA LYS A 23 -48.25 -36.84 10.12
C LYS A 23 -47.22 -36.85 8.99
N ASN A 24 -46.07 -36.22 9.19
CA ASN A 24 -44.80 -36.75 8.70
C ASN A 24 -43.64 -36.19 9.52
N THR A 25 -43.05 -37.09 10.29
CA THR A 25 -41.75 -36.93 10.93
C THR A 25 -40.72 -36.69 9.83
N SER A 26 -40.06 -35.54 9.88
CA SER A 26 -38.78 -35.33 9.23
C SER A 26 -37.94 -34.53 10.20
N ILE A 27 -37.19 -35.25 11.04
CA ILE A 27 -36.04 -34.67 11.72
C ILE A 27 -35.05 -34.36 10.60
N VAL A 28 -35.14 -33.15 10.06
CA VAL A 28 -34.09 -32.59 9.22
C VAL A 28 -33.02 -32.18 10.21
N ASN A 29 -32.01 -33.04 10.38
CA ASN A 29 -30.74 -32.62 10.94
C ASN A 29 -30.25 -31.49 10.04
N ALA A 30 -30.40 -30.26 10.51
CA ALA A 30 -29.63 -29.14 10.01
C ALA A 30 -28.19 -29.35 10.51
N ASP A 31 -27.48 -30.30 9.89
CA ASP A 31 -26.03 -30.30 9.88
C ASP A 31 -25.63 -29.00 9.19
N SER A 32 -25.45 -27.99 10.03
CA SER A 32 -24.81 -26.74 9.68
C SER A 32 -23.43 -27.11 9.16
N VAL A 33 -23.29 -27.13 7.84
CA VAL A 33 -22.00 -26.94 7.18
C VAL A 33 -21.59 -25.50 7.51
N ARG A 34 -21.04 -25.32 8.71
CA ARG A 34 -20.18 -24.19 9.03
C ARG A 34 -18.94 -24.40 8.17
N HIS A 35 -18.98 -23.88 6.95
CA HIS A 35 -17.74 -23.51 6.28
C HIS A 35 -17.10 -22.48 7.20
N SER A 36 -16.16 -22.94 8.04
CA SER A 36 -15.28 -22.05 8.77
C SER A 36 -14.57 -21.24 7.71
N MET A 37 -15.00 -20.00 7.48
CA MET A 37 -14.14 -19.00 6.88
C MET A 37 -12.97 -18.88 7.85
N ASN A 38 -11.89 -19.59 7.53
CA ASN A 38 -10.64 -19.53 8.24
C ASN A 38 -10.05 -18.17 7.86
N MET A 39 -10.57 -17.09 8.47
CA MET A 39 -10.02 -15.76 8.28
C MET A 39 -8.57 -15.82 8.70
N SER A 40 -7.65 -15.61 7.76
CA SER A 40 -6.24 -15.46 8.08
C SER A 40 -6.12 -14.44 9.22
N PRO A 41 -5.39 -14.75 10.32
CA PRO A 41 -5.26 -13.81 11.43
C PRO A 41 -4.46 -12.55 11.03
N PHE A 42 -3.88 -12.55 9.83
CA PHE A 42 -3.04 -11.49 9.30
C PHE A 42 -3.81 -10.66 8.28
N SER A 43 -3.85 -9.35 8.54
CA SER A 43 -4.30 -8.32 7.61
C SER A 43 -3.20 -7.27 7.49
N ALA A 44 -3.26 -6.41 6.47
CA ALA A 44 -2.27 -5.34 6.29
C ALA A 44 -2.13 -4.47 7.56
N GLY A 45 -3.26 -4.07 8.14
CA GLY A 45 -3.28 -3.28 9.37
C GLY A 45 -2.67 -4.00 10.58
N SER A 46 -2.91 -5.32 10.74
CA SER A 46 -2.39 -6.06 11.90
C SER A 46 -0.92 -6.43 11.79
N PHE A 47 -0.38 -6.49 10.57
CA PHE A 47 1.01 -6.90 10.34
C PHE A 47 1.97 -5.75 10.00
N ALA A 48 1.45 -4.54 9.76
CA ALA A 48 2.25 -3.32 9.56
C ALA A 48 3.38 -3.17 10.60
N GLY A 49 4.51 -2.64 10.16
CA GLY A 49 5.70 -2.41 10.97
C GLY A 49 6.99 -2.48 10.18
N TYR A 50 8.10 -2.39 10.89
CA TYR A 50 9.43 -2.42 10.32
C TYR A 50 10.08 -3.78 10.55
N PHE A 51 10.66 -4.36 9.50
CA PHE A 51 11.37 -5.63 9.52
C PHE A 51 12.76 -5.45 8.93
N ALA A 52 13.76 -6.09 9.51
CA ALA A 52 15.11 -6.02 8.97
C ALA A 52 15.96 -7.20 9.42
N ASP A 53 16.84 -7.64 8.53
CA ASP A 53 17.94 -8.57 8.82
C ASP A 53 18.99 -8.49 7.72
N THR A 54 20.12 -9.17 7.92
CA THR A 54 21.08 -9.43 6.84
C THR A 54 20.78 -10.78 6.21
N ILE A 55 20.41 -10.78 4.93
CA ILE A 55 20.10 -11.99 4.17
C ILE A 55 21.30 -12.43 3.32
N PRO A 56 21.39 -13.72 2.95
CA PRO A 56 22.47 -14.24 2.13
C PRO A 56 22.61 -13.53 0.79
N CYS A 57 23.84 -13.41 0.33
CA CYS A 57 24.22 -12.81 -0.95
C CYS A 57 25.10 -13.78 -1.72
N ALA A 58 24.95 -13.87 -3.04
CA ALA A 58 25.69 -14.82 -3.85
C ALA A 58 27.17 -14.42 -4.03
N ASP A 59 27.42 -13.12 -4.17
CA ASP A 59 28.72 -12.54 -4.56
C ASP A 59 29.14 -11.35 -3.66
N CYS A 60 28.48 -11.20 -2.51
CA CYS A 60 28.79 -10.19 -1.50
C CYS A 60 28.70 -10.78 -0.08
N ALA A 61 29.09 -10.01 0.93
CA ALA A 61 29.08 -10.48 2.32
C ALA A 61 27.67 -10.70 2.88
N GLY A 62 26.68 -10.01 2.31
CA GLY A 62 25.27 -10.09 2.70
C GLY A 62 24.49 -8.87 2.19
N ILE A 63 23.17 -8.99 2.18
CA ILE A 63 22.27 -7.88 1.85
C ILE A 63 21.57 -7.47 3.15
N VAL A 64 21.83 -6.26 3.63
CA VAL A 64 21.04 -5.72 4.73
C VAL A 64 19.71 -5.26 4.15
N MET A 65 18.66 -6.01 4.45
CA MET A 65 17.32 -5.76 3.95
C MET A 65 16.48 -5.12 5.04
N ARG A 66 15.75 -4.07 4.67
CA ARG A 66 14.89 -3.28 5.56
C ARG A 66 13.56 -3.08 4.87
N LEU A 67 12.48 -3.63 5.43
CA LEU A 67 11.13 -3.55 4.88
C LEU A 67 10.21 -2.84 5.87
N SER A 68 9.69 -1.69 5.47
CA SER A 68 8.67 -0.95 6.21
C SER A 68 7.31 -1.18 5.57
N LEU A 69 6.42 -1.89 6.27
CA LEU A 69 5.03 -2.09 5.89
C LEU A 69 4.16 -1.09 6.63
N LYS A 70 3.38 -0.27 5.91
CA LYS A 70 2.47 0.70 6.50
C LYS A 70 1.06 0.11 6.62
N SER A 71 0.26 0.63 7.55
CA SER A 71 -1.10 0.12 7.81
C SER A 71 -2.09 0.38 6.68
N ASP A 72 -1.75 1.27 5.75
CA ASP A 72 -2.51 1.60 4.55
C ASP A 72 -2.18 0.71 3.34
N SER A 73 -1.48 -0.42 3.57
CA SER A 73 -1.04 -1.35 2.53
C SER A 73 0.05 -0.84 1.59
N THR A 74 0.76 0.26 1.93
CA THR A 74 1.96 0.68 1.20
C THR A 74 3.25 0.18 1.87
N PHE A 75 4.34 0.05 1.11
CA PHE A 75 5.64 -0.35 1.65
C PHE A 75 6.80 0.47 1.10
N ILE A 76 7.90 0.47 1.86
CA ILE A 76 9.23 0.86 1.40
C ILE A 76 10.19 -0.27 1.75
N MET A 77 10.93 -0.77 0.75
CA MET A 77 12.00 -1.74 0.93
C MET A 77 13.33 -1.09 0.57
N GLU A 78 14.29 -1.18 1.48
CA GLU A 78 15.68 -0.77 1.29
C GLU A 78 16.58 -2.02 1.30
N GLN A 79 17.48 -2.11 0.33
CA GLN A 79 18.48 -3.17 0.23
C GLN A 79 19.87 -2.56 0.12
N GLU A 80 20.75 -2.96 1.03
CA GLU A 80 22.13 -2.53 1.06
C GLU A 80 23.07 -3.72 0.87
N TYR A 81 23.77 -3.77 -0.26
CA TYR A 81 24.72 -4.83 -0.60
C TYR A 81 26.07 -4.56 0.07
N VAL A 82 26.42 -5.38 1.06
CA VAL A 82 27.62 -5.20 1.87
C VAL A 82 28.77 -6.02 1.30
N GLY A 83 29.95 -5.41 1.17
CA GLY A 83 31.16 -6.10 0.71
C GLY A 83 31.17 -6.45 -0.78
N ALA A 84 30.28 -5.85 -1.58
CA ALA A 84 30.32 -5.98 -3.04
C ALA A 84 31.58 -5.31 -3.61
N ARG A 85 32.10 -5.87 -4.72
CA ARG A 85 33.29 -5.34 -5.41
C ARG A 85 33.04 -3.97 -6.03
N ASP A 86 31.84 -3.78 -6.60
CA ASP A 86 31.39 -2.48 -7.05
C ASP A 86 30.74 -1.73 -5.88
N THR A 87 31.27 -0.55 -5.58
CA THR A 87 30.81 0.30 -4.48
C THR A 87 29.88 1.41 -4.93
N SER A 88 29.72 1.59 -6.25
CA SER A 88 29.09 2.77 -6.86
C SER A 88 27.58 2.77 -6.68
N HIS A 89 26.96 1.58 -6.59
CA HIS A 89 25.53 1.39 -6.38
C HIS A 89 25.28 0.21 -5.46
N ARG A 90 25.23 0.47 -4.15
CA ARG A 90 24.99 -0.57 -3.14
C ARG A 90 23.66 -0.44 -2.42
N LEU A 91 22.96 0.68 -2.58
CA LEU A 91 21.75 1.01 -1.83
C LEU A 91 20.60 1.19 -2.81
N PHE A 92 19.57 0.35 -2.66
CA PHE A 92 18.43 0.30 -3.57
C PHE A 92 17.14 0.47 -2.78
N TYR A 93 16.17 1.13 -3.40
CA TYR A 93 14.85 1.34 -2.83
C TYR A 93 13.76 0.82 -3.76
N GLN A 94 12.79 0.12 -3.19
CA GLN A 94 11.55 -0.28 -3.86
C GLN A 94 10.37 0.25 -3.05
N LEU A 95 9.35 0.73 -3.74
CA LEU A 95 8.18 1.37 -3.16
C LEU A 95 6.96 0.84 -3.86
N GLY A 96 5.90 0.56 -3.11
CA GLY A 96 4.66 0.16 -3.74
C GLY A 96 3.58 -0.21 -2.76
N ASN A 97 2.71 -1.09 -3.22
CA ASN A 97 1.62 -1.65 -2.44
C ASN A 97 1.93 -3.09 -2.04
N TYR A 98 1.33 -3.56 -0.95
CA TYR A 98 1.40 -4.95 -0.54
C TYR A 98 0.03 -5.51 -0.19
N THR A 99 -0.11 -6.83 -0.34
CA THR A 99 -1.30 -7.57 0.05
C THR A 99 -0.93 -8.74 0.94
N ILE A 100 -1.86 -9.19 1.77
CA ILE A 100 -1.72 -10.41 2.58
C ILE A 100 -2.89 -11.33 2.27
N VAL A 101 -2.59 -12.52 1.77
CA VAL A 101 -3.56 -13.60 1.50
C VAL A 101 -2.98 -14.90 2.03
N ASP A 102 -3.73 -15.62 2.86
CA ASP A 102 -3.31 -16.91 3.43
C ASP A 102 -1.91 -16.92 4.07
N SER A 103 -1.62 -15.87 4.85
CA SER A 103 -0.32 -15.62 5.49
C SER A 103 0.85 -15.42 4.50
N THR A 104 0.56 -15.20 3.22
CA THR A 104 1.54 -14.81 2.20
C THR A 104 1.41 -13.33 1.95
N LEU A 105 2.49 -12.59 2.18
CA LEU A 105 2.62 -11.18 1.86
C LEU A 105 3.22 -11.03 0.47
N ARG A 106 2.58 -10.27 -0.41
CA ARG A 106 3.05 -9.99 -1.78
C ARG A 106 3.28 -8.50 -1.96
N LEU A 107 4.44 -8.12 -2.49
CA LEU A 107 4.80 -6.76 -2.87
C LEU A 107 4.52 -6.54 -4.35
N SER A 108 3.84 -5.45 -4.68
CA SER A 108 3.62 -4.96 -6.04
C SER A 108 4.60 -3.83 -6.36
N GLU A 109 4.76 -3.46 -7.64
CA GLU A 109 5.66 -2.38 -8.08
C GLU A 109 7.14 -2.58 -7.69
N THR A 110 7.54 -3.83 -7.47
CA THR A 110 8.93 -4.23 -7.20
C THR A 110 9.60 -4.64 -8.51
N THR A 111 10.78 -4.11 -8.79
CA THR A 111 11.59 -4.51 -9.97
C THR A 111 12.77 -5.41 -9.60
N GLU A 112 13.19 -5.36 -8.34
CA GLU A 112 14.34 -6.09 -7.82
C GLU A 112 14.07 -6.57 -6.38
N GLY A 113 14.79 -7.60 -5.97
CA GLY A 113 14.64 -8.19 -4.64
C GLY A 113 13.44 -9.13 -4.52
N PRO A 114 13.11 -9.54 -3.28
CA PRO A 114 12.03 -10.49 -3.06
C PRO A 114 10.64 -9.85 -3.24
N HIS A 115 9.78 -10.53 -4.01
CA HIS A 115 8.40 -10.09 -4.26
C HIS A 115 7.40 -10.67 -3.25
N GLN A 116 7.77 -11.75 -2.56
CA GLN A 116 6.84 -12.50 -1.71
C GLN A 116 7.51 -12.99 -0.44
N PHE A 117 6.72 -13.03 0.63
CA PHE A 117 7.13 -13.48 1.95
C PHE A 117 6.03 -14.36 2.56
N LYS A 118 6.41 -15.37 3.33
CA LYS A 118 5.51 -16.09 4.23
C LYS A 118 5.62 -15.53 5.63
N ILE A 119 4.48 -15.19 6.21
CA ILE A 119 4.36 -14.89 7.63
C ILE A 119 4.46 -16.22 8.38
N THR A 120 5.58 -16.42 9.08
CA THR A 120 5.84 -17.63 9.87
C THR A 120 5.60 -17.44 11.36
N GLY A 121 5.44 -16.18 11.80
CA GLY A 121 5.13 -15.80 13.17
C GLY A 121 4.75 -14.32 13.30
N PRO A 122 4.38 -13.83 14.49
CA PRO A 122 3.89 -12.45 14.72
C PRO A 122 4.84 -11.31 14.31
N GLY A 123 6.11 -11.63 14.11
CA GLY A 123 7.13 -10.67 13.66
C GLY A 123 8.15 -11.31 12.73
N GLU A 124 7.79 -12.39 12.03
CA GLU A 124 8.71 -13.14 11.18
C GLU A 124 8.18 -13.23 9.75
N LEU A 125 9.02 -12.80 8.80
CA LEU A 125 8.76 -12.89 7.37
C LEU A 125 9.86 -13.73 6.73
N SER A 126 9.51 -14.91 6.25
CA SER A 126 10.41 -15.74 5.45
C SER A 126 10.28 -15.39 3.97
N ILE A 127 11.36 -15.00 3.33
CA ILE A 127 11.41 -14.73 1.89
C ILE A 127 11.05 -16.02 1.13
N LEU A 128 10.24 -15.87 0.09
CA LEU A 128 9.89 -16.94 -0.81
C LEU A 128 10.73 -16.87 -2.09
N ASP A 129 10.93 -18.02 -2.72
CA ASP A 129 11.49 -18.07 -4.07
C ASP A 129 10.50 -17.52 -5.11
N ASN A 130 10.91 -17.53 -6.38
CA ASN A 130 10.13 -16.99 -7.48
C ASN A 130 8.83 -17.78 -7.72
N GLU A 131 8.81 -19.05 -7.33
CA GLU A 131 7.67 -19.95 -7.39
C GLU A 131 6.71 -19.80 -6.18
N GLY A 132 7.11 -19.02 -5.16
CA GLY A 132 6.32 -18.78 -3.95
C GLY A 132 6.48 -19.85 -2.88
N ALA A 133 7.54 -20.67 -2.95
CA ALA A 133 7.87 -21.68 -1.95
C ALA A 133 8.88 -21.17 -0.92
N ILE A 134 8.85 -21.77 0.27
CA ILE A 134 9.78 -21.43 1.36
C ILE A 134 11.16 -22.00 1.01
N ILE A 135 12.18 -21.15 1.08
CA ILE A 135 13.57 -21.53 0.88
C ILE A 135 14.09 -22.27 2.14
N ASN A 136 14.00 -23.60 2.14
CA ASN A 136 14.37 -24.45 3.29
C ASN A 136 15.42 -25.53 2.98
N ASN A 137 15.77 -25.74 1.71
CA ASN A 137 16.75 -26.73 1.25
C ASN A 137 18.21 -26.25 1.39
N THR A 138 18.45 -25.34 2.33
CA THR A 138 19.74 -24.68 2.54
C THR A 138 19.97 -24.41 4.02
N ARG A 139 21.23 -24.29 4.42
CA ARG A 139 21.61 -23.88 5.79
C ARG A 139 21.48 -22.38 5.99
N LEU A 140 21.33 -21.63 4.91
CA LEU A 140 21.20 -20.18 4.91
C LEU A 140 19.83 -19.74 5.42
N LYS A 141 19.76 -18.56 6.03
CA LYS A 141 18.54 -18.02 6.65
C LYS A 141 18.00 -16.87 5.82
N TYR A 142 16.75 -16.97 5.39
CA TYR A 142 16.06 -16.00 4.55
C TYR A 142 14.87 -15.37 5.27
N THR A 143 14.96 -15.23 6.59
CA THR A 143 13.89 -14.66 7.43
C THR A 143 14.31 -13.28 7.90
N ILE A 144 13.41 -12.31 7.79
CA ILE A 144 13.54 -10.98 8.38
C ILE A 144 12.61 -10.84 9.59
N HIS A 145 13.09 -10.16 10.62
CA HIS A 145 12.40 -10.02 11.90
C HIS A 145 11.92 -8.60 12.13
N ARG A 146 10.78 -8.49 12.80
CA ARG A 146 10.20 -7.22 13.25
C ARG A 146 11.17 -6.50 14.19
N GLN A 147 11.35 -5.21 13.94
CA GLN A 147 12.21 -4.31 14.69
C GLN A 147 11.36 -3.43 15.61
N SER A 148 11.91 -3.07 16.78
CA SER A 148 11.27 -2.16 17.73
C SER A 148 11.52 -0.67 17.42
N VAL A 149 12.46 -0.39 16.52
CA VAL A 149 12.78 0.97 16.08
C VAL A 149 11.92 1.39 14.89
N VAL A 150 11.86 2.69 14.64
CA VAL A 150 11.18 3.23 13.44
C VAL A 150 12.11 3.12 12.24
N PHE A 151 11.56 2.74 11.10
CA PHE A 151 12.30 2.72 9.84
C PHE A 151 12.76 4.13 9.45
N ALA A 152 14.03 4.28 9.14
CA ALA A 152 14.62 5.51 8.63
C ALA A 152 15.50 5.17 7.42
N PRO A 153 15.13 5.62 6.19
CA PRO A 153 15.94 5.41 5.01
C PRO A 153 17.35 5.99 5.17
N LYS A 154 18.37 5.25 4.72
CA LYS A 154 19.77 5.71 4.69
C LYS A 154 20.06 6.81 3.66
N GLY A 155 19.26 6.89 2.61
CA GLY A 155 19.45 7.79 1.48
C GLY A 155 18.16 8.43 0.98
N SER A 156 18.30 9.29 -0.02
CA SER A 156 17.15 9.83 -0.75
C SER A 156 16.55 8.75 -1.64
N ILE A 157 15.23 8.71 -1.68
CA ILE A 157 14.45 7.77 -2.46
C ILE A 157 14.04 8.43 -3.77
N LEU A 158 14.32 7.78 -4.90
CA LEU A 158 13.79 8.17 -6.20
C LEU A 158 12.29 7.88 -6.27
N VAL A 159 11.50 8.88 -6.62
CA VAL A 159 10.04 8.82 -6.69
C VAL A 159 9.58 9.39 -8.03
N HIS A 160 8.64 8.67 -8.65
CA HIS A 160 7.86 9.13 -9.78
C HIS A 160 6.44 9.44 -9.31
N GLY A 161 5.90 10.58 -9.73
CA GLY A 161 4.57 10.97 -9.29
C GLY A 161 3.96 12.13 -10.06
N MET A 162 2.66 12.31 -9.89
CA MET A 162 1.93 13.45 -10.46
C MET A 162 1.95 14.60 -9.45
N TYR A 163 2.66 15.67 -9.80
CA TYR A 163 2.78 16.87 -8.99
C TYR A 163 1.70 17.89 -9.35
N ARG A 164 1.05 18.46 -8.32
CA ARG A 164 0.13 19.60 -8.46
C ARG A 164 0.39 20.63 -7.36
N TYR A 165 0.20 21.90 -7.67
CA TYR A 165 0.26 23.00 -6.71
C TYR A 165 -0.96 23.90 -6.85
N MET A 166 -1.69 24.10 -5.74
CA MET A 166 -2.89 24.95 -5.68
C MET A 166 -3.14 25.46 -4.27
N ALA A 167 -3.67 26.69 -4.14
CA ALA A 167 -4.02 27.31 -2.87
C ALA A 167 -2.91 27.18 -1.79
N ASP A 168 -1.68 27.48 -2.21
CA ASP A 168 -0.47 27.40 -1.38
C ASP A 168 -0.12 26.01 -0.81
N ALA A 169 -0.71 24.95 -1.38
CA ALA A 169 -0.41 23.57 -1.05
C ALA A 169 0.06 22.79 -2.29
N ALA A 170 1.19 22.09 -2.14
CA ALA A 170 1.70 21.15 -3.13
C ALA A 170 1.36 19.72 -2.72
N VAL A 171 0.92 18.92 -3.69
CA VAL A 171 0.64 17.49 -3.51
C VAL A 171 1.38 16.72 -4.58
N LEU A 172 1.97 15.60 -4.17
CA LEU A 172 2.59 14.61 -5.04
C LEU A 172 1.81 13.31 -4.91
N HIS A 173 1.17 12.90 -6.00
CA HIS A 173 0.62 11.56 -6.12
C HIS A 173 1.75 10.59 -6.51
N VAL A 174 2.19 9.73 -5.60
CA VAL A 174 3.28 8.76 -5.84
C VAL A 174 2.73 7.58 -6.62
N CYS A 175 3.22 7.40 -7.86
CA CYS A 175 2.64 6.43 -8.80
C CYS A 175 2.66 5.00 -8.27
N SER A 176 3.77 4.54 -7.69
CA SER A 176 3.88 3.15 -7.26
C SER A 176 3.02 2.81 -6.04
N MET A 177 2.65 3.82 -5.25
CA MET A 177 1.80 3.67 -4.06
C MET A 177 0.33 4.00 -4.33
N ASP A 178 0.00 4.58 -5.50
CA ASP A 178 -1.32 5.15 -5.79
C ASP A 178 -1.80 6.07 -4.64
N LYS A 179 -0.92 6.94 -4.14
CA LYS A 179 -1.16 7.71 -2.91
C LYS A 179 -0.68 9.15 -3.00
N ASP A 180 -1.52 10.06 -2.52
CA ASP A 180 -1.21 11.48 -2.37
C ASP A 180 -0.40 11.74 -1.10
N PHE A 181 0.70 12.48 -1.25
CA PHE A 181 1.51 13.01 -0.17
C PHE A 181 1.58 14.53 -0.30
N PRO A 182 1.35 15.30 0.77
CA PRO A 182 1.68 16.71 0.75
C PRO A 182 3.19 16.87 0.59
N VAL A 183 3.59 17.83 -0.22
CA VAL A 183 5.01 18.11 -0.45
C VAL A 183 5.51 19.05 0.65
N GLY A 184 6.54 18.61 1.37
CA GLY A 184 7.13 19.39 2.46
C GLY A 184 7.77 20.70 1.96
N ALA A 185 7.73 21.73 2.80
CA ALA A 185 8.36 23.01 2.51
C ALA A 185 9.90 22.86 2.47
N SER A 186 10.51 23.25 1.36
CA SER A 186 11.96 23.27 1.18
C SER A 186 12.33 24.31 0.11
N ALA A 187 13.62 24.66 0.02
CA ALA A 187 14.10 25.51 -1.08
C ALA A 187 13.83 24.86 -2.46
N VAL A 188 13.92 23.53 -2.54
CA VAL A 188 13.67 22.77 -3.76
C VAL A 188 12.18 22.73 -4.10
N SER A 189 11.29 22.56 -3.11
CA SER A 189 9.84 22.58 -3.40
C SER A 189 9.36 23.97 -3.83
N LYS A 190 9.98 25.06 -3.35
CA LYS A 190 9.75 26.41 -3.90
C LYS A 190 10.19 26.52 -5.37
N GLN A 191 11.37 26.00 -5.71
CA GLN A 191 11.84 25.95 -7.11
C GLN A 191 10.86 25.17 -8.01
N MET A 192 10.32 24.05 -7.51
CA MET A 192 9.31 23.28 -8.22
C MET A 192 8.01 24.06 -8.42
N GLN A 193 7.55 24.83 -7.44
CA GLN A 193 6.36 25.69 -7.58
C GLN A 193 6.56 26.72 -8.71
N GLU A 194 7.73 27.36 -8.76
CA GLU A 194 8.07 28.31 -9.84
C GLU A 194 8.14 27.61 -11.21
N ALA A 195 8.73 26.42 -11.28
CA ALA A 195 8.80 25.62 -12.51
C ALA A 195 7.40 25.17 -12.97
N TYR A 196 6.56 24.68 -12.06
CA TYR A 196 5.18 24.30 -12.33
C TYR A 196 4.34 25.50 -12.81
N GLY A 197 4.55 26.68 -12.21
CA GLY A 197 3.90 27.93 -12.63
C GLY A 197 4.18 28.30 -14.09
N LYS A 198 5.39 28.02 -14.59
CA LYS A 198 5.77 28.27 -16.00
C LYS A 198 5.12 27.29 -16.99
N LEU A 199 4.69 26.12 -16.53
CA LEU A 199 4.08 25.08 -17.36
C LEU A 199 2.56 25.28 -17.55
N ARG A 200 1.91 26.15 -16.76
CA ARG A 200 0.45 26.35 -16.81
C ARG A 200 -0.04 26.82 -18.18
N LYS A 201 -0.66 25.92 -18.95
CA LYS A 201 -1.80 26.25 -19.81
C LYS A 201 -3.07 25.98 -19.00
N ALA A 202 -4.05 26.88 -19.08
CA ALA A 202 -5.19 26.98 -18.17
C ALA A 202 -5.77 25.61 -17.73
N GLY A 203 -5.59 25.20 -16.47
CA GLY A 203 -6.22 23.95 -16.01
C GLY A 203 -5.79 23.23 -14.74
N ASN A 204 -4.90 23.75 -13.87
CA ASN A 204 -4.49 23.04 -12.63
C ASN A 204 -4.11 21.55 -12.81
N GLU A 205 -3.70 21.15 -14.01
CA GLU A 205 -3.47 19.75 -14.35
C GLU A 205 -2.20 19.25 -13.66
N PRO A 206 -2.23 18.04 -13.06
CA PRO A 206 -1.02 17.44 -12.52
C PRO A 206 0.03 17.21 -13.62
N VAL A 207 1.30 17.41 -13.27
CA VAL A 207 2.44 17.18 -14.17
C VAL A 207 3.29 16.05 -13.62
N PHE A 208 3.67 15.10 -14.46
CA PHE A 208 4.57 14.03 -14.06
C PHE A 208 5.93 14.59 -13.61
N ALA A 209 6.43 14.08 -12.50
CA ALA A 209 7.63 14.56 -11.83
C ALA A 209 8.54 13.39 -11.47
N GLU A 210 9.84 13.63 -11.63
CA GLU A 210 10.91 12.77 -11.12
C GLU A 210 11.67 13.51 -10.04
N LEU A 211 11.76 12.90 -8.86
CA LEU A 211 12.22 13.55 -7.63
C LEU A 211 13.05 12.56 -6.81
N GLU A 212 14.05 13.06 -6.09
CA GLU A 212 14.63 12.33 -4.96
C GLU A 212 14.27 13.03 -3.65
N GLY A 213 13.90 12.27 -2.63
CA GLY A 213 13.45 12.84 -1.36
C GLY A 213 13.33 11.84 -0.22
N SER A 214 12.61 12.24 0.82
CA SER A 214 12.30 11.39 1.98
C SER A 214 10.85 11.56 2.41
N PHE A 215 10.27 10.49 2.96
CA PHE A 215 8.99 10.55 3.66
C PHE A 215 9.26 10.93 5.12
N GLU A 216 8.66 12.03 5.57
CA GLU A 216 8.91 12.61 6.90
C GLU A 216 7.59 12.99 7.57
N GLN A 217 7.54 12.91 8.90
CA GLN A 217 6.41 13.42 9.66
C GLN A 217 6.51 14.94 9.76
N GLY A 218 5.42 15.64 9.45
CA GLY A 218 5.35 17.09 9.58
C GLY A 218 3.93 17.57 9.86
N PRO A 219 3.75 18.89 10.03
CA PRO A 219 2.42 19.47 10.22
C PRO A 219 1.54 19.16 9.01
N SER A 220 0.32 18.72 9.26
CA SER A 220 -0.69 18.59 8.21
C SER A 220 -1.36 19.95 7.97
N GLY A 221 -2.21 20.04 6.94
CA GLY A 221 -3.06 21.21 6.72
C GLY A 221 -4.18 21.39 7.76
N GLU A 222 -4.34 20.42 8.67
CA GLU A 222 -5.28 20.49 9.80
C GLU A 222 -4.54 20.89 11.07
N GLU A 223 -5.07 21.87 11.79
CA GLU A 223 -4.46 22.39 13.01
C GLU A 223 -4.27 21.29 14.07
N GLY A 224 -3.05 21.20 14.60
CA GLY A 224 -2.70 20.23 15.65
C GLY A 224 -2.51 18.78 15.19
N LYS A 225 -2.62 18.49 13.88
CA LYS A 225 -2.37 17.15 13.34
C LYS A 225 -1.05 17.08 12.58
N THR A 226 -0.44 15.90 12.62
CA THR A 226 0.71 15.57 11.78
C THR A 226 0.29 14.67 10.63
N ALA A 227 0.97 14.81 9.50
CA ALA A 227 0.84 13.91 8.36
C ALA A 227 2.23 13.51 7.88
N GLU A 228 2.28 12.40 7.15
CA GLU A 228 3.46 12.04 6.40
C GLU A 228 3.54 12.89 5.13
N LEU A 229 4.66 13.57 4.97
CA LEU A 229 4.98 14.48 3.86
C LEU A 229 6.08 13.87 3.00
N PHE A 230 6.12 14.22 1.72
CA PHE A 230 7.29 13.98 0.89
C PHE A 230 8.16 15.23 0.83
N VAL A 231 9.35 15.18 1.43
CA VAL A 231 10.33 16.27 1.42
C VAL A 231 11.26 16.08 0.24
N VAL A 232 11.16 16.98 -0.74
CA VAL A 232 11.99 16.93 -1.95
C VAL A 232 13.40 17.43 -1.63
N LYS A 233 14.38 16.56 -1.87
CA LYS A 233 15.82 16.86 -1.74
C LYS A 233 16.46 17.21 -3.08
N LYS A 234 15.95 16.65 -4.18
CA LYS A 234 16.41 16.94 -5.54
C LYS A 234 15.22 16.91 -6.50
N PHE A 235 15.07 17.99 -7.26
CA PHE A 235 14.14 18.09 -8.37
C PHE A 235 14.87 17.67 -9.65
N ILE A 236 14.46 16.57 -10.28
CA ILE A 236 15.10 16.07 -11.50
C ILE A 236 14.45 16.72 -12.71
N ARG A 237 13.15 16.49 -12.93
CA ARG A 237 12.41 17.10 -14.04
C ARG A 237 10.89 17.03 -13.88
N PHE A 238 10.22 17.86 -14.67
CA PHE A 238 8.81 17.73 -14.99
C PHE A 238 8.63 17.32 -16.45
N THR A 239 7.70 16.40 -16.72
CA THR A 239 7.35 15.96 -18.07
C THR A 239 5.84 16.18 -18.30
N PRO A 240 5.42 17.28 -18.94
CA PRO A 240 4.02 17.52 -19.28
C PRO A 240 3.45 16.43 -20.19
N GLY A 241 2.22 15.99 -19.93
CA GLY A 241 1.51 14.99 -20.73
C GLY A 241 1.85 13.53 -20.41
N GLU A 242 2.94 13.27 -19.69
CA GLU A 242 3.24 11.95 -19.14
C GLU A 242 2.33 11.67 -17.93
N LYS A 243 1.99 10.39 -17.73
CA LYS A 243 1.13 9.90 -16.65
C LYS A 243 1.83 8.78 -15.90
N CYS A 244 1.36 8.47 -14.70
CA CYS A 244 1.69 7.20 -14.07
C CYS A 244 1.36 6.03 -15.02
N ARG A 245 2.23 5.02 -15.03
CA ARG A 245 1.95 3.77 -15.74
C ARG A 245 0.86 3.00 -14.97
N GLU A 246 -0.07 2.41 -15.71
CA GLU A 246 -1.10 1.50 -15.19
C GLU A 246 -0.55 0.09 -14.96
#